data_AF-F9ZAN1-F1
#
_entry.id   AF-F9ZAN1-F1
#
_cell.length_a   1.000
_cell.length_b   1.000
_cell.length_c   1.000
_cell.angle_alpha   90.00
_cell.angle_beta   90.00
_cell.angle_gamma   90.00
#
_symmetry.space_group_name_H-M   'P 1'
#
loop_
_entity.id
_entity.type
_entity.pdbx_description
1 polymer ?
#
loop_
_entity_poly.entity_id
_entity_poly.type
_entity_poly.pdbx_seq_one_letter_code
_entity_poly.pdbx_strand_id
1 'polypeptide(L)'
;MKKIFSLIFAGGLTISGLSAQEKLNVLYVGGSANIETFGTRDLDPAAVAASAKERTADFIKFLRQHFTKVTAVDGKNYSPGMSAAVDVTIFDGMPPVVKERVMERDAEGNVTRYEEAEYLPSDFKYPALCIASYSKQLGNALGSKNDWMCLCLDNYAYNWNKSHPIFNGPFKVNLETEMYPTPESAVEYGEFYDYVAPKELEMFRVSKYSYKDPGHRNIRIGMVSRPWGYLDSPEAEVISGGVSAKSIDAVAIGRHGNMFHWGFAAAPADMLPAAREILANAIVYTAKACTQPIIARKINEVCFTRPMITESKFLVSQKGWKHYNEMNRSSYESMKEGAAEAEAKKAAGQELDEEDKMYLEYFSHMTEPVDVTYAEHLKQHARPGLFELFGTDEQSYMDYYDRNAPYFYGDPASDKPWLEKIDQEARELGIANNDIRLLDTAITMMEKGGDEAVTGRILAERYTLKRFSTPTQWRQWFDKNRNNMFFTEAGGFKWLVNTYEPGENDYSVIKE
;
A
#
# COMPACT_ATOMS: atom_id res chain seq x y z
N MET A 1 -50.79 -18.75 -60.81
CA MET A 1 -49.65 -19.09 -59.94
C MET A 1 -48.74 -17.85 -59.88
N LYS A 2 -48.92 -17.00 -58.86
CA LYS A 2 -48.06 -16.83 -57.67
C LYS A 2 -46.58 -16.55 -58.01
N LYS A 3 -46.14 -15.30 -57.80
CA LYS A 3 -45.20 -14.90 -56.73
C LYS A 3 -45.05 -13.37 -56.72
N ILE A 4 -45.70 -12.74 -55.75
CA ILE A 4 -45.42 -11.37 -55.30
C ILE A 4 -44.24 -11.49 -54.33
N PHE A 5 -43.12 -10.84 -54.65
CA PHE A 5 -42.02 -10.66 -53.70
C PHE A 5 -42.30 -9.40 -52.89
N SER A 6 -42.77 -9.58 -51.65
CA SER A 6 -42.76 -8.52 -50.66
C SER A 6 -41.36 -8.44 -50.04
N LEU A 7 -40.66 -7.33 -50.25
CA LEU A 7 -39.50 -6.96 -49.44
C LEU A 7 -40.01 -6.61 -48.03
N ILE A 8 -39.63 -7.42 -47.04
CA ILE A 8 -39.73 -7.06 -45.63
C ILE A 8 -38.42 -6.37 -45.27
N PHE A 9 -38.48 -5.06 -45.07
CA PHE A 9 -37.41 -4.29 -44.44
C PHE A 9 -37.45 -4.61 -42.94
N ALA A 10 -36.66 -5.58 -42.50
CA ALA A 10 -36.41 -5.80 -41.08
C ALA A 10 -35.43 -4.72 -40.61
N GLY A 11 -35.96 -3.59 -40.15
CA GLY A 11 -35.20 -2.62 -39.37
C GLY A 11 -34.78 -3.30 -38.07
N GLY A 12 -33.54 -3.76 -38.00
CA GLY A 12 -32.92 -4.17 -36.75
C GLY A 12 -32.80 -2.96 -35.85
N LEU A 13 -33.76 -2.81 -34.92
CA LEU A 13 -33.55 -1.99 -33.73
C LEU A 13 -32.45 -2.69 -32.93
N THR A 14 -31.23 -2.17 -33.01
CA THR A 14 -30.20 -2.43 -32.00
C THR A 14 -30.68 -1.76 -30.72
N ILE A 15 -31.38 -2.53 -29.88
CA ILE A 15 -31.55 -2.16 -28.47
C ILE A 15 -30.16 -2.31 -27.85
N SER A 16 -29.38 -1.24 -27.87
CA SER A 16 -28.28 -1.08 -26.94
C SER A 16 -28.88 -1.14 -25.55
N GLY A 17 -28.74 -2.29 -24.89
CA GLY A 17 -29.13 -2.45 -23.50
C GLY A 17 -28.29 -1.50 -22.65
N LEU A 18 -28.80 -0.29 -22.42
CA LEU A 18 -28.34 0.56 -21.33
C LEU A 18 -28.62 -0.22 -20.05
N SER A 19 -27.56 -0.72 -19.42
CA SER A 19 -27.63 -1.20 -18.04
C SER A 19 -28.26 -0.09 -17.20
N ALA A 20 -29.15 -0.46 -16.27
CA ALA A 20 -29.77 0.51 -15.39
C ALA A 20 -28.69 1.20 -14.55
N GLN A 21 -28.71 2.54 -14.52
CA GLN A 21 -27.80 3.30 -13.67
C GLN A 21 -28.11 3.04 -12.19
N GLU A 22 -27.06 2.98 -11.36
CA GLU A 22 -27.18 2.98 -9.92
C GLU A 22 -27.52 4.38 -9.39
N LYS A 23 -28.42 4.42 -8.41
CA LYS A 23 -28.88 5.66 -7.77
C LYS A 23 -27.86 6.15 -6.74
N LEU A 24 -26.74 6.66 -7.22
CA LEU A 24 -25.70 7.31 -6.41
C LEU A 24 -25.45 8.73 -6.89
N ASN A 25 -25.13 9.60 -5.93
CA ASN A 25 -24.56 10.92 -6.09
C ASN A 25 -23.05 10.82 -5.95
N VAL A 26 -22.34 10.90 -7.07
CA VAL A 26 -20.88 10.71 -7.17
C VAL A 26 -20.19 12.05 -7.39
N LEU A 27 -19.18 12.35 -6.57
CA LEU A 27 -18.23 13.43 -6.83
C LEU A 27 -16.96 12.84 -7.46
N TYR A 28 -16.63 13.25 -8.67
CA TYR A 28 -15.35 12.95 -9.31
C TYR A 28 -14.40 14.14 -9.16
N VAL A 29 -13.25 13.90 -8.53
CA VAL A 29 -12.17 14.86 -8.36
C VAL A 29 -11.08 14.48 -9.37
N GLY A 30 -11.07 15.14 -10.53
CA GLY A 30 -10.16 14.86 -11.65
C GLY A 30 -8.95 15.79 -11.68
N GLY A 31 -8.15 15.70 -12.74
CA GLY A 31 -6.99 16.56 -12.96
C GLY A 31 -5.66 15.82 -13.07
N SER A 32 -5.63 14.49 -12.88
CA SER A 32 -4.49 13.68 -13.28
C SER A 32 -4.45 13.46 -14.80
N ALA A 33 -3.27 13.18 -15.34
CA ALA A 33 -3.04 12.84 -16.74
C ALA A 33 -2.96 11.32 -16.95
N ASN A 34 -3.15 10.87 -18.19
CA ASN A 34 -2.80 9.51 -18.60
C ASN A 34 -1.28 9.32 -18.71
N ILE A 35 -0.52 10.40 -18.67
CA ILE A 35 0.94 10.42 -18.66
C ILE A 35 1.42 10.32 -17.20
N GLU A 36 2.42 9.47 -16.94
CA GLU A 36 3.09 9.41 -15.64
C GLU A 36 3.95 10.66 -15.43
N THR A 37 3.71 11.34 -14.31
CA THR A 37 4.38 12.61 -13.95
C THR A 37 5.33 12.44 -12.77
N PHE A 38 5.42 11.25 -12.19
CA PHE A 38 6.36 10.92 -11.13
C PHE A 38 7.77 10.68 -11.70
N GLY A 39 8.79 11.12 -10.95
CA GLY A 39 10.20 11.06 -11.35
C GLY A 39 10.70 12.34 -12.04
N THR A 40 11.99 12.40 -12.33
CA THR A 40 12.68 13.53 -12.98
C THR A 40 12.61 13.42 -14.50
N ARG A 41 11.39 13.40 -15.07
CA ARG A 41 11.18 13.38 -16.52
C ARG A 41 10.90 14.78 -17.03
N ASP A 42 11.61 15.21 -18.06
CA ASP A 42 11.31 16.44 -18.79
C ASP A 42 10.06 16.23 -19.67
N LEU A 43 8.89 16.48 -19.10
CA LEU A 43 7.60 16.35 -19.77
C LEU A 43 7.11 17.71 -20.26
N ASP A 44 6.55 17.77 -21.47
CA ASP A 44 5.86 18.98 -21.95
C ASP A 44 4.61 19.27 -21.09
N PRO A 45 4.58 20.40 -20.34
CA PRO A 45 3.44 20.74 -19.49
C PRO A 45 2.13 20.88 -20.27
N ALA A 46 2.19 21.30 -21.54
CA ALA A 46 1.00 21.44 -22.37
C ALA A 46 0.42 20.07 -22.76
N ALA A 47 1.29 19.10 -23.11
CA ALA A 47 0.89 17.72 -23.37
C ALA A 47 0.29 17.06 -22.12
N VAL A 48 0.89 17.25 -20.94
CA VAL A 48 0.35 16.75 -19.66
C VAL A 48 -1.03 17.36 -19.37
N ALA A 49 -1.18 18.67 -19.54
CA ALA A 49 -2.46 19.34 -19.33
C ALA A 49 -3.54 18.90 -20.34
N ALA A 50 -3.17 18.63 -21.59
CA ALA A 50 -4.09 18.09 -22.60
C ALA A 50 -4.53 16.66 -22.24
N SER A 51 -3.57 15.81 -21.85
CA SER A 51 -3.84 14.44 -21.38
C SER A 51 -4.75 14.42 -20.14
N ALA A 52 -4.58 15.36 -19.21
CA ALA A 52 -5.45 15.47 -18.04
C ALA A 52 -6.90 15.83 -18.39
N LYS A 53 -7.11 16.67 -19.41
CA LYS A 53 -8.46 16.99 -19.91
C LYS A 53 -9.12 15.79 -20.56
N GLU A 54 -8.36 15.03 -21.36
CA GLU A 54 -8.83 13.79 -21.99
C GLU A 54 -9.27 12.76 -20.95
N ARG A 55 -8.37 12.45 -19.99
CA ARG A 55 -8.67 11.54 -18.88
C ARG A 55 -9.90 11.94 -18.09
N THR A 56 -10.00 13.23 -17.75
CA THR A 56 -11.15 13.78 -17.04
C THR A 56 -12.45 13.56 -17.82
N ALA A 57 -12.44 13.80 -19.14
CA ALA A 57 -13.62 13.58 -19.99
C ALA A 57 -14.02 12.10 -20.05
N ASP A 58 -13.04 11.19 -20.10
CA ASP A 58 -13.28 9.75 -20.11
C ASP A 58 -13.92 9.25 -18.82
N PHE A 59 -13.42 9.68 -17.66
CA PHE A 59 -14.04 9.36 -16.37
C PHE A 59 -15.45 9.93 -16.27
N ILE A 60 -15.67 11.18 -16.66
CA ILE A 60 -17.02 11.78 -16.64
C ILE A 60 -17.99 10.97 -17.50
N LYS A 61 -17.57 10.57 -18.71
CA LYS A 61 -18.37 9.74 -19.62
C LYS A 61 -18.69 8.38 -18.98
N PHE A 62 -17.68 7.69 -18.47
CA PHE A 62 -17.84 6.40 -17.78
C PHE A 62 -18.80 6.52 -16.59
N LEU A 63 -18.59 7.48 -15.69
CA LEU A 63 -19.42 7.64 -14.49
C LEU A 63 -20.87 7.96 -14.84
N ARG A 64 -21.11 8.83 -15.83
CA ARG A 64 -22.47 9.16 -16.30
C ARG A 64 -23.17 8.01 -17.00
N GLN A 65 -22.46 6.96 -17.43
CA GLN A 65 -23.09 5.74 -17.93
C GLN A 65 -23.60 4.85 -16.79
N HIS A 66 -22.98 4.92 -15.61
CA HIS A 66 -23.25 4.01 -14.50
C HIS A 66 -24.07 4.64 -13.38
N PHE A 67 -24.02 5.96 -13.19
CA PHE A 67 -24.62 6.62 -12.02
C PHE A 67 -25.58 7.75 -12.39
N THR A 68 -26.68 7.85 -11.65
CA THR A 68 -27.74 8.84 -11.92
C THR A 68 -27.31 10.29 -11.70
N LYS A 69 -26.37 10.55 -10.79
CA LYS A 69 -25.89 11.91 -10.51
C LYS A 69 -24.37 11.92 -10.39
N VAL A 70 -23.73 12.70 -11.25
CA VAL A 70 -22.27 12.84 -11.31
C VAL A 70 -21.92 14.32 -11.34
N THR A 71 -21.15 14.77 -10.35
CA THR A 71 -20.51 16.08 -10.32
C THR A 71 -19.01 15.88 -10.50
N ALA A 72 -18.38 16.72 -11.31
CA ALA A 72 -16.93 16.66 -11.55
C ALA A 72 -16.29 18.00 -11.21
N VAL A 73 -15.13 17.95 -10.56
CA VAL A 73 -14.31 19.12 -10.22
C VAL A 73 -12.85 18.82 -10.51
N ASP A 74 -12.10 19.87 -10.84
CA ASP A 74 -10.63 19.81 -10.85
C ASP A 74 -10.15 19.69 -9.40
N GLY A 75 -9.15 18.83 -9.15
CA GLY A 75 -8.54 18.60 -7.85
C GLY A 75 -8.20 19.89 -7.12
N LYS A 76 -7.65 20.89 -7.82
CA LYS A 76 -7.28 22.18 -7.20
C LYS A 76 -8.47 23.00 -6.69
N ASN A 77 -9.68 22.65 -7.09
CA ASN A 77 -10.92 23.31 -6.68
C ASN A 77 -11.72 22.47 -5.67
N TYR A 78 -11.20 21.31 -5.26
CA TYR A 78 -11.83 20.47 -4.26
C TYR A 78 -11.73 21.10 -2.86
N SER A 79 -12.76 20.90 -2.05
CA SER A 79 -12.69 21.11 -0.60
C SER A 79 -13.36 19.94 0.13
N PRO A 80 -12.92 19.60 1.36
CA PRO A 80 -13.46 18.46 2.11
C PRO A 80 -14.99 18.49 2.30
N GLY A 81 -15.59 19.68 2.41
CA GLY A 81 -17.03 19.84 2.55
C GLY A 81 -17.84 19.34 1.34
N MET A 82 -17.24 19.24 0.15
CA MET A 82 -17.91 18.71 -1.04
C MET A 82 -18.24 17.21 -0.88
N SER A 83 -17.41 16.46 -0.15
CA SER A 83 -17.61 15.04 0.12
C SER A 83 -18.77 14.78 1.09
N ALA A 84 -19.21 15.78 1.87
CA ALA A 84 -20.35 15.67 2.78
C ALA A 84 -21.71 15.60 2.06
N ALA A 85 -21.77 16.08 0.82
CA ALA A 85 -23.01 16.23 0.05
C ALA A 85 -23.25 15.11 -0.97
N VAL A 86 -22.40 14.07 -0.97
CA VAL A 86 -22.38 12.98 -1.95
C VAL A 86 -22.26 11.64 -1.25
N ASP A 87 -22.61 10.56 -1.95
CA ASP A 87 -22.52 9.20 -1.41
C ASP A 87 -21.09 8.67 -1.45
N VAL A 88 -20.31 9.12 -2.44
CA VAL A 88 -18.91 8.72 -2.63
C VAL A 88 -18.13 9.79 -3.39
N THR A 89 -16.88 9.99 -2.99
CA THR A 89 -15.90 10.80 -3.73
C THR A 89 -14.88 9.89 -4.40
N ILE A 90 -14.59 10.14 -5.68
CA ILE A 90 -13.56 9.46 -6.45
C ILE A 90 -12.41 10.43 -6.65
N PHE A 91 -11.23 10.08 -6.13
CA PHE A 91 -10.02 10.87 -6.27
C PHE A 91 -9.13 10.32 -7.38
N ASP A 92 -9.05 11.11 -8.45
CA ASP A 92 -8.19 10.95 -9.63
C ASP A 92 -7.46 12.27 -9.96
N GLY A 93 -7.26 13.08 -8.93
CA GLY A 93 -6.68 14.41 -8.99
C GLY A 93 -6.29 14.87 -7.60
N MET A 94 -5.30 15.76 -7.51
CA MET A 94 -4.76 16.21 -6.23
C MET A 94 -5.57 17.40 -5.67
N PRO A 95 -6.15 17.30 -4.46
CA PRO A 95 -6.69 18.43 -3.72
C PRO A 95 -5.65 19.52 -3.42
N PRO A 96 -6.06 20.73 -3.02
CA PRO A 96 -5.16 21.68 -2.40
C PRO A 96 -4.54 21.11 -1.12
N VAL A 97 -3.30 21.50 -0.85
CA VAL A 97 -2.61 21.15 0.38
C VAL A 97 -3.30 21.76 1.60
N VAL A 98 -3.52 20.94 2.63
CA VAL A 98 -4.06 21.33 3.94
C VAL A 98 -2.93 21.63 4.92
N LYS A 99 -1.85 20.85 4.85
CA LYS A 99 -0.63 21.05 5.62
C LYS A 99 0.58 20.85 4.71
N GLU A 100 1.45 21.85 4.67
CA GLU A 100 2.66 21.81 3.85
C GLU A 100 3.65 20.76 4.32
N ARG A 101 4.42 20.22 3.38
CA ARG A 101 5.55 19.34 3.68
C ARG A 101 6.58 20.10 4.51
N VAL A 102 7.08 19.46 5.56
CA VAL A 102 8.24 19.94 6.34
C VAL A 102 9.47 19.16 5.90
N MET A 103 10.54 19.88 5.56
CA MET A 103 11.86 19.30 5.29
C MET A 103 12.92 20.24 5.88
N GLU A 104 13.32 19.94 7.10
CA GLU A 104 14.37 20.69 7.81
C GLU A 104 15.71 19.97 7.62
N ARG A 105 16.79 20.75 7.52
CA ARG A 105 18.15 20.24 7.35
C ARG A 105 19.09 20.88 8.36
N ASP A 106 20.11 20.13 8.79
CA ASP A 106 21.24 20.67 9.56
C ASP A 106 22.20 21.47 8.67
N ALA A 107 23.28 21.98 9.25
CA ALA A 107 24.28 22.79 8.55
C ALA A 107 25.06 21.97 7.50
N GLU A 108 25.13 20.65 7.67
CA GLU A 108 25.78 19.69 6.80
C GLU A 108 24.85 19.22 5.65
N GLY A 109 23.58 19.63 5.67
CA GLY A 109 22.59 19.32 4.65
C GLY A 109 21.83 18.01 4.89
N ASN A 110 22.03 17.34 6.03
CA ASN A 110 21.28 16.14 6.40
C ASN A 110 19.86 16.52 6.82
N VAL A 111 18.88 15.70 6.47
CA VAL A 111 17.49 15.92 6.89
C VAL A 111 17.35 15.61 8.37
N THR A 112 16.94 16.60 9.17
CA THR A 112 16.72 16.48 10.61
C THR A 112 15.26 16.29 10.99
N ARG A 113 14.35 16.76 10.13
CA ARG A 113 12.90 16.55 10.26
C ARG A 113 12.26 16.46 8.89
N TYR A 114 11.42 15.44 8.73
CA TYR A 114 10.62 15.23 7.54
C TYR A 114 9.18 14.96 7.94
N GLU A 115 8.27 15.78 7.45
CA GLU A 115 6.82 15.52 7.51
C GLU A 115 6.25 15.68 6.12
N GLU A 116 5.46 14.71 5.69
CA GLU A 116 4.81 14.79 4.39
C GLU A 116 3.71 15.86 4.36
N ALA A 117 3.37 16.32 3.15
CA ALA A 117 2.19 17.15 2.96
C ALA A 117 0.91 16.36 3.23
N GLU A 118 -0.10 17.05 3.77
CA GLU A 118 -1.45 16.51 3.98
C GLU A 118 -2.45 17.22 3.06
N TYR A 119 -3.35 16.47 2.45
CA TYR A 119 -4.33 16.98 1.46
C TYR A 119 -5.79 16.79 1.89
N LEU A 120 -6.01 15.98 2.94
CA LEU A 120 -7.30 15.81 3.60
C LEU A 120 -7.10 16.12 5.10
N PRO A 121 -8.13 16.64 5.78
CA PRO A 121 -8.04 16.85 7.22
C PRO A 121 -8.02 15.52 7.96
N SER A 122 -7.33 15.47 9.10
CA SER A 122 -7.14 14.24 9.90
C SER A 122 -8.43 13.61 10.49
N ASP A 123 -9.57 14.28 10.33
CA ASP A 123 -10.92 13.85 10.71
C ASP A 123 -11.82 13.54 9.50
N PHE A 124 -11.25 13.47 8.29
CA PHE A 124 -11.99 13.10 7.08
C PHE A 124 -12.62 11.70 7.23
N LYS A 125 -13.95 11.65 7.07
CA LYS A 125 -14.77 10.46 7.38
C LYS A 125 -15.73 10.04 6.26
N TYR A 126 -15.65 10.68 5.10
CA TYR A 126 -16.56 10.41 3.99
C TYR A 126 -16.05 9.25 3.13
N PRO A 127 -16.94 8.46 2.49
CA PRO A 127 -16.52 7.38 1.59
C PRO A 127 -15.68 7.91 0.42
N ALA A 128 -14.48 7.37 0.26
CA ALA A 128 -13.53 7.77 -0.77
C ALA A 128 -12.96 6.57 -1.50
N LEU A 129 -13.02 6.61 -2.84
CA LEU A 129 -12.26 5.71 -3.71
C LEU A 129 -11.08 6.48 -4.28
N CYS A 130 -9.88 6.00 -4.05
CA CYS A 130 -8.65 6.64 -4.50
C CYS A 130 -7.99 5.80 -5.60
N ILE A 131 -7.62 6.47 -6.70
CA ILE A 131 -6.98 5.83 -7.85
C ILE A 131 -5.45 5.92 -7.72
N ALA A 132 -4.79 4.78 -7.85
CA ALA A 132 -3.34 4.62 -7.81
C ALA A 132 -2.70 5.35 -6.59
N SER A 133 -1.70 6.19 -6.85
CA SER A 133 -0.91 6.94 -5.87
C SER A 133 -1.71 7.85 -4.95
N TYR A 134 -2.92 8.28 -5.37
CA TYR A 134 -3.76 9.12 -4.53
C TYR A 134 -4.20 8.41 -3.25
N SER A 135 -4.17 7.08 -3.21
CA SER A 135 -4.53 6.32 -2.01
C SER A 135 -3.58 6.62 -0.85
N LYS A 136 -2.27 6.65 -1.12
CA LYS A 136 -1.27 7.02 -0.14
C LYS A 136 -1.28 8.51 0.14
N GLN A 137 -1.27 9.34 -0.91
CA GLN A 137 -1.14 10.79 -0.76
C GLN A 137 -2.30 11.40 0.05
N LEU A 138 -3.52 10.92 -0.16
CA LEU A 138 -4.71 11.39 0.57
C LEU A 138 -4.92 10.66 1.90
N GLY A 139 -4.47 9.41 2.00
CA GLY A 139 -4.61 8.59 3.20
C GLY A 139 -3.60 8.92 4.31
N ASN A 140 -2.53 9.66 4.01
CA ASN A 140 -1.42 9.90 4.95
C ASN A 140 -1.87 10.56 6.27
N ALA A 141 -2.65 11.64 6.19
CA ALA A 141 -3.19 12.35 7.37
C ALA A 141 -4.12 11.49 8.25
N LEU A 142 -4.66 10.41 7.67
CA LEU A 142 -5.61 9.50 8.32
C LEU A 142 -4.91 8.26 8.90
N GLY A 143 -3.62 8.06 8.63
CA GLY A 143 -2.91 6.81 8.93
C GLY A 143 -3.48 5.64 8.13
N SER A 144 -3.76 5.84 6.85
CA SER A 144 -4.25 4.76 6.00
C SER A 144 -3.19 3.69 5.74
N LYS A 145 -3.60 2.42 5.77
CA LYS A 145 -2.79 1.27 5.36
C LYS A 145 -2.64 1.15 3.84
N ASN A 146 -3.40 1.94 3.07
CA ASN A 146 -3.24 2.08 1.61
C ASN A 146 -1.99 2.92 1.29
N ASP A 147 -0.83 2.43 1.72
CA ASP A 147 0.44 3.13 1.68
C ASP A 147 1.19 2.94 0.36
N TRP A 148 2.37 3.55 0.26
CA TRP A 148 3.21 3.44 -0.93
C TRP A 148 4.23 2.32 -0.74
N MET A 149 3.87 1.08 -1.10
CA MET A 149 4.89 0.04 -1.28
C MET A 149 5.67 0.28 -2.56
N CYS A 150 4.96 0.55 -3.66
CA CYS A 150 5.57 0.73 -4.97
C CYS A 150 4.60 1.34 -5.98
N LEU A 151 5.12 2.23 -6.82
CA LEU A 151 4.46 2.66 -8.05
C LEU A 151 4.94 1.78 -9.21
N CYS A 152 4.47 0.54 -9.24
CA CYS A 152 4.86 -0.47 -10.23
C CYS A 152 3.77 -1.50 -10.52
N LEU A 153 2.52 -1.20 -10.20
CA LEU A 153 1.40 -2.08 -10.54
C LEU A 153 1.14 -2.03 -12.04
N ASP A 154 1.22 -3.20 -12.66
CA ASP A 154 1.01 -3.43 -14.08
C ASP A 154 -0.47 -3.75 -14.40
N ASN A 155 -0.76 -4.23 -15.59
CA ASN A 155 -2.10 -4.35 -16.15
C ASN A 155 -2.86 -5.65 -15.83
N TYR A 156 -2.33 -6.52 -14.97
CA TYR A 156 -3.00 -7.76 -14.53
C TYR A 156 -3.24 -7.78 -13.02
N ALA A 157 -4.39 -8.32 -12.64
CA ALA A 157 -4.78 -8.61 -11.26
C ALA A 157 -4.74 -10.12 -11.01
N TYR A 158 -4.41 -10.51 -9.78
CA TYR A 158 -4.42 -11.91 -9.32
C TYR A 158 -4.81 -11.99 -7.84
N ASN A 159 -4.93 -13.21 -7.29
CA ASN A 159 -5.28 -13.46 -5.87
C ASN A 159 -6.53 -12.68 -5.41
N TRP A 160 -7.54 -12.56 -6.28
CA TRP A 160 -8.74 -11.81 -5.95
C TRP A 160 -9.77 -12.66 -5.22
N ASN A 161 -10.49 -12.03 -4.29
CA ASN A 161 -11.63 -12.66 -3.63
C ASN A 161 -12.81 -12.73 -4.61
N LYS A 162 -12.97 -13.89 -5.28
CA LYS A 162 -14.05 -14.15 -6.25
C LYS A 162 -15.45 -13.91 -5.71
N SER A 163 -15.65 -14.04 -4.39
CA SER A 163 -16.95 -13.80 -3.74
C SER A 163 -17.21 -12.33 -3.41
N HIS A 164 -16.20 -11.46 -3.54
CA HIS A 164 -16.33 -10.06 -3.17
C HIS A 164 -17.39 -9.36 -4.04
N PRO A 165 -18.22 -8.46 -3.48
CA PRO A 165 -19.31 -7.81 -4.21
C PRO A 165 -18.87 -7.14 -5.52
N ILE A 166 -17.67 -6.57 -5.57
CA ILE A 166 -17.20 -5.83 -6.76
C ILE A 166 -17.09 -6.68 -8.03
N PHE A 167 -16.89 -8.00 -7.88
CA PHE A 167 -16.83 -8.94 -9.01
C PHE A 167 -18.19 -9.53 -9.39
N ASN A 168 -19.22 -9.26 -8.59
CA ASN A 168 -20.52 -9.94 -8.69
C ASN A 168 -21.69 -8.99 -8.96
N GLY A 169 -21.57 -7.70 -8.64
CA GLY A 169 -22.59 -6.71 -8.95
C GLY A 169 -22.40 -5.38 -8.21
N PRO A 170 -23.32 -4.43 -8.41
CA PRO A 170 -24.59 -4.56 -9.14
C PRO A 170 -24.47 -4.63 -10.67
N PHE A 171 -23.40 -4.12 -11.26
CA PHE A 171 -23.14 -4.24 -12.68
C PHE A 171 -22.53 -5.60 -13.00
N LYS A 172 -23.09 -6.29 -13.99
CA LYS A 172 -22.69 -7.65 -14.33
C LYS A 172 -21.25 -7.66 -14.86
N VAL A 173 -20.36 -8.36 -14.16
CA VAL A 173 -18.99 -8.59 -14.60
C VAL A 173 -18.92 -9.89 -15.39
N ASN A 174 -18.48 -9.81 -16.64
CA ASN A 174 -18.11 -10.98 -17.44
C ASN A 174 -16.57 -11.05 -17.46
N LEU A 175 -15.98 -11.63 -16.43
CA LEU A 175 -14.54 -11.67 -16.24
C LEU A 175 -13.93 -12.86 -16.98
N GLU A 176 -12.98 -12.58 -17.85
CA GLU A 176 -12.13 -13.59 -18.50
C GLU A 176 -10.83 -13.73 -17.70
N THR A 177 -10.44 -14.97 -17.44
CA THR A 177 -9.26 -15.31 -16.66
C THR A 177 -8.44 -16.37 -17.37
N GLU A 178 -7.12 -16.32 -17.21
CA GLU A 178 -6.19 -17.32 -17.73
C GLU A 178 -5.08 -17.56 -16.70
N MET A 179 -4.39 -18.70 -16.82
CA MET A 179 -3.19 -18.98 -16.02
C MET A 179 -1.98 -18.31 -16.67
N TYR A 180 -1.24 -17.53 -15.90
CA TYR A 180 0.01 -16.91 -16.30
C TYR A 180 1.15 -17.32 -15.36
N PRO A 181 2.40 -17.34 -15.82
CA PRO A 181 3.54 -17.47 -14.94
C PRO A 181 3.49 -16.45 -13.80
N THR A 182 3.84 -16.89 -12.60
CA THR A 182 3.96 -15.97 -11.45
C THR A 182 5.03 -14.92 -11.74
N PRO A 183 4.80 -13.64 -11.42
CA PRO A 183 5.80 -12.61 -11.63
C PRO A 183 7.12 -12.95 -10.95
N GLU A 184 8.25 -12.75 -11.64
CA GLU A 184 9.59 -13.09 -11.16
C GLU A 184 9.90 -12.43 -9.81
N SER A 185 9.56 -11.15 -9.65
CA SER A 185 9.65 -10.42 -8.38
C SER A 185 8.90 -11.12 -7.23
N ALA A 186 7.72 -11.69 -7.49
CA ALA A 186 6.97 -12.40 -6.47
C ALA A 186 7.63 -13.74 -6.09
N VAL A 187 8.39 -14.36 -7.01
CA VAL A 187 9.22 -15.55 -6.73
C VAL A 187 10.43 -15.16 -5.87
N GLU A 188 11.12 -14.09 -6.25
CA GLU A 188 12.29 -13.55 -5.53
C GLU A 188 11.95 -13.17 -4.08
N TYR A 189 10.83 -12.48 -3.85
CA TYR A 189 10.35 -12.18 -2.49
C TYR A 189 10.08 -13.43 -1.64
N GLY A 190 9.77 -14.56 -2.29
CA GLY A 190 9.64 -15.86 -1.61
C GLY A 190 10.93 -16.29 -0.92
N GLU A 191 12.10 -15.90 -1.45
CA GLU A 191 13.37 -16.18 -0.82
C GLU A 191 13.58 -15.42 0.49
N PHE A 192 13.14 -14.15 0.54
CA PHE A 192 13.29 -13.25 1.69
C PHE A 192 12.30 -13.55 2.81
N TYR A 193 11.07 -13.94 2.45
CA TYR A 193 9.96 -14.13 3.39
C TYR A 193 9.60 -15.60 3.63
N ASP A 194 10.49 -16.53 3.23
CA ASP A 194 10.36 -17.98 3.42
C ASP A 194 9.02 -18.56 2.95
N TYR A 195 8.59 -18.16 1.75
CA TYR A 195 7.42 -18.73 1.09
C TYR A 195 7.78 -19.23 -0.31
N VAL A 196 7.03 -20.23 -0.79
CA VAL A 196 7.18 -20.73 -2.16
C VAL A 196 6.05 -20.18 -2.99
N ALA A 197 6.36 -19.30 -3.93
CA ALA A 197 5.40 -18.80 -4.89
C ALA A 197 4.94 -19.97 -5.81
N PRO A 198 3.64 -20.05 -6.17
CA PRO A 198 3.19 -21.00 -7.17
C PRO A 198 3.87 -20.72 -8.51
N LYS A 199 3.93 -21.70 -9.40
CA LYS A 199 4.52 -21.50 -10.75
C LYS A 199 3.67 -20.59 -11.64
N GLU A 200 2.36 -20.72 -11.50
CA GLU A 200 1.38 -19.97 -12.26
C GLU A 200 0.29 -19.43 -11.33
N LEU A 201 -0.29 -18.31 -11.71
CA LEU A 201 -1.43 -17.68 -11.06
C LEU A 201 -2.55 -17.53 -12.07
N GLU A 202 -3.77 -17.74 -11.61
CA GLU A 202 -4.93 -17.27 -12.36
C GLU A 202 -4.92 -15.74 -12.33
N MET A 203 -5.01 -15.10 -13.49
CA MET A 203 -4.99 -13.65 -13.62
C MET A 203 -6.12 -13.17 -14.53
N PHE A 204 -6.54 -11.92 -14.34
CA PHE A 204 -7.36 -11.21 -15.32
C PHE A 204 -6.72 -9.87 -15.68
N ARG A 205 -6.92 -9.47 -16.92
CA ARG A 205 -6.38 -8.22 -17.44
C ARG A 205 -7.29 -7.05 -17.10
N VAL A 206 -6.71 -6.00 -16.53
CA VAL A 206 -7.42 -4.77 -16.14
C VAL A 206 -7.39 -3.72 -17.25
N SER A 207 -6.25 -3.53 -17.90
CA SER A 207 -6.05 -2.52 -18.95
C SER A 207 -5.37 -3.07 -20.20
N LYS A 208 -5.60 -2.38 -21.33
CA LYS A 208 -5.08 -2.75 -22.66
C LYS A 208 -3.56 -2.70 -22.75
N TYR A 209 -2.92 -1.82 -22.00
CA TYR A 209 -1.49 -1.53 -22.13
C TYR A 209 -0.78 -1.81 -20.81
N SER A 210 0.41 -2.39 -20.90
CA SER A 210 1.41 -2.42 -19.84
C SER A 210 2.32 -1.20 -19.98
N TYR A 211 2.81 -0.65 -18.87
CA TYR A 211 3.86 0.38 -18.91
C TYR A 211 5.21 -0.19 -19.40
N LYS A 212 5.31 -1.51 -19.54
CA LYS A 212 6.45 -2.23 -20.13
C LYS A 212 6.31 -2.40 -21.65
N ASP A 213 5.13 -2.15 -22.22
CA ASP A 213 4.93 -2.28 -23.67
C ASP A 213 5.71 -1.18 -24.41
N PRO A 214 6.36 -1.49 -25.55
CA PRO A 214 6.93 -0.47 -26.42
C PRO A 214 5.88 0.60 -26.78
N GLY A 215 6.28 1.87 -26.69
CA GLY A 215 5.40 3.02 -26.92
C GLY A 215 4.48 3.42 -25.76
N HIS A 216 4.48 2.66 -24.65
CA HIS A 216 3.61 2.93 -23.49
C HIS A 216 4.37 3.17 -22.18
N ARG A 217 5.70 3.37 -22.25
CA ARG A 217 6.57 3.64 -21.07
C ARG A 217 6.23 4.92 -20.27
N ASN A 218 5.43 5.80 -20.86
CA ASN A 218 4.98 7.05 -20.25
C ASN A 218 3.53 7.00 -19.75
N ILE A 219 2.82 5.87 -19.84
CA ILE A 219 1.48 5.78 -19.27
C ILE A 219 1.54 5.86 -17.74
N ARG A 220 0.48 6.40 -17.14
CA ARG A 220 0.30 6.47 -15.68
C ARG A 220 0.42 5.08 -15.06
N ILE A 221 1.25 4.95 -14.04
CA ILE A 221 1.59 3.66 -13.41
C ILE A 221 0.70 3.44 -12.18
N GLY A 222 0.27 2.20 -11.96
CA GLY A 222 -0.52 1.85 -10.78
C GLY A 222 0.34 1.74 -9.51
N MET A 223 -0.30 1.78 -8.35
CA MET A 223 0.34 1.63 -7.04
C MET A 223 -0.12 0.35 -6.36
N VAL A 224 0.81 -0.35 -5.70
CA VAL A 224 0.49 -1.39 -4.70
C VAL A 224 0.81 -0.89 -3.30
N SER A 225 0.01 -1.34 -2.32
CA SER A 225 0.22 -1.11 -0.88
C SER A 225 0.87 -2.32 -0.20
N ARG A 226 1.54 -2.10 0.94
CA ARG A 226 2.23 -3.15 1.69
C ARG A 226 1.22 -4.11 2.33
N PRO A 227 1.47 -5.44 2.28
CA PRO A 227 0.58 -6.43 2.90
C PRO A 227 0.76 -6.56 4.41
N TRP A 228 1.94 -6.22 4.93
CA TRP A 228 2.28 -6.48 6.32
C TRP A 228 1.56 -5.53 7.27
N GLY A 229 0.81 -6.10 8.22
CA GLY A 229 -0.10 -5.36 9.09
C GLY A 229 -1.34 -4.80 8.39
N TYR A 230 -1.58 -5.14 7.12
CA TYR A 230 -2.77 -4.63 6.40
C TYR A 230 -4.06 -5.12 7.06
N LEU A 231 -4.14 -6.43 7.35
CA LEU A 231 -5.33 -7.11 7.90
C LEU A 231 -5.36 -7.21 9.43
N ASP A 232 -4.48 -6.50 10.15
CA ASP A 232 -4.42 -6.55 11.62
C ASP A 232 -5.49 -5.68 12.32
N SER A 233 -6.50 -5.22 11.58
CA SER A 233 -7.61 -4.42 12.11
C SER A 233 -8.93 -4.78 11.40
N PRO A 234 -10.08 -4.73 12.12
CA PRO A 234 -11.36 -5.23 11.62
C PRO A 234 -11.95 -4.43 10.45
N GLU A 235 -11.50 -3.19 10.27
CA GLU A 235 -11.96 -2.29 9.22
C GLU A 235 -11.11 -2.34 7.95
N ALA A 236 -10.15 -3.27 7.85
CA ALA A 236 -9.31 -3.48 6.68
C ALA A 236 -9.65 -4.78 5.94
N GLU A 237 -9.52 -4.77 4.61
CA GLU A 237 -9.64 -5.97 3.78
C GLU A 237 -8.77 -5.88 2.51
N VAL A 238 -8.22 -7.03 2.11
CA VAL A 238 -7.53 -7.20 0.83
C VAL A 238 -8.50 -7.86 -0.14
N ILE A 239 -8.70 -7.23 -1.29
CA ILE A 239 -9.66 -7.69 -2.31
C ILE A 239 -8.95 -8.36 -3.47
N SER A 240 -7.79 -7.83 -3.88
CA SER A 240 -6.97 -8.37 -4.97
C SER A 240 -5.50 -7.95 -4.84
N GLY A 241 -4.61 -8.83 -5.26
CA GLY A 241 -3.24 -8.47 -5.65
C GLY A 241 -3.16 -8.10 -7.12
N GLY A 242 -1.95 -7.87 -7.62
CA GLY A 242 -1.71 -7.61 -9.03
C GLY A 242 -0.23 -7.66 -9.40
N VAL A 243 0.02 -7.80 -10.69
CA VAL A 243 1.38 -7.93 -11.24
C VAL A 243 2.16 -6.68 -10.93
N SER A 244 3.22 -6.81 -10.13
CA SER A 244 4.06 -5.70 -9.69
C SER A 244 5.47 -6.19 -9.34
N ALA A 245 6.41 -5.28 -9.10
CA ALA A 245 7.78 -5.61 -8.69
C ALA A 245 7.89 -5.94 -7.18
N LYS A 246 6.84 -6.51 -6.57
CA LYS A 246 6.73 -6.76 -5.12
C LYS A 246 6.22 -8.18 -4.84
N SER A 247 6.10 -8.50 -3.55
CA SER A 247 5.62 -9.80 -3.07
C SER A 247 4.25 -10.19 -3.62
N ILE A 248 3.97 -11.49 -3.61
CA ILE A 248 2.73 -12.08 -4.15
C ILE A 248 1.44 -11.64 -3.43
N ASP A 249 1.58 -11.04 -2.26
CA ASP A 249 0.49 -10.55 -1.42
C ASP A 249 0.37 -9.02 -1.45
N ALA A 250 1.21 -8.32 -2.23
CA ALA A 250 1.11 -6.87 -2.41
C ALA A 250 -0.30 -6.45 -2.85
N VAL A 251 -0.86 -5.44 -2.18
CA VAL A 251 -2.28 -5.10 -2.27
C VAL A 251 -2.52 -4.15 -3.43
N ALA A 252 -3.22 -4.62 -4.47
CA ALA A 252 -3.62 -3.80 -5.62
C ALA A 252 -5.05 -3.25 -5.48
N ILE A 253 -5.94 -3.99 -4.82
CA ILE A 253 -7.29 -3.55 -4.46
C ILE A 253 -7.52 -3.90 -3.00
N GLY A 254 -7.89 -2.92 -2.19
CA GLY A 254 -8.16 -3.10 -0.77
C GLY A 254 -8.98 -1.95 -0.19
N ARG A 255 -9.40 -2.10 1.06
CA ARG A 255 -10.12 -1.06 1.81
C ARG A 255 -9.53 -0.95 3.21
N HIS A 256 -9.46 0.28 3.71
CA HIS A 256 -9.18 0.58 5.10
C HIS A 256 -10.13 1.67 5.61
N GLY A 257 -11.07 1.30 6.49
CA GLY A 257 -12.13 2.21 6.95
C GLY A 257 -12.94 2.76 5.77
N ASN A 258 -12.94 4.09 5.65
CA ASN A 258 -13.65 4.85 4.62
C ASN A 258 -12.85 5.04 3.32
N MET A 259 -11.63 4.49 3.25
CA MET A 259 -10.71 4.65 2.13
C MET A 259 -10.61 3.36 1.31
N PHE A 260 -11.13 3.38 0.09
CA PHE A 260 -10.99 2.30 -0.88
C PHE A 260 -9.80 2.56 -1.80
N HIS A 261 -8.89 1.60 -1.89
CA HIS A 261 -7.73 1.61 -2.77
C HIS A 261 -8.06 0.90 -4.08
N TRP A 262 -8.08 1.67 -5.17
CA TRP A 262 -8.03 1.15 -6.53
C TRP A 262 -6.63 1.40 -7.10
N GLY A 263 -5.74 0.44 -6.96
CA GLY A 263 -4.33 0.61 -7.30
C GLY A 263 -4.05 0.82 -8.80
N PHE A 264 -4.92 0.30 -9.67
CA PHE A 264 -4.74 0.40 -11.13
C PHE A 264 -4.95 1.84 -11.64
N ALA A 265 -4.14 2.27 -12.61
CA ALA A 265 -4.07 3.67 -13.02
C ALA A 265 -4.75 3.99 -14.37
N ALA A 266 -5.12 3.00 -15.17
CA ALA A 266 -5.67 3.22 -16.51
C ALA A 266 -6.94 4.09 -16.49
N ALA A 267 -7.14 4.92 -17.51
CA ALA A 267 -8.42 5.60 -17.73
C ALA A 267 -9.48 4.58 -18.20
N PRO A 268 -10.78 4.85 -18.03
CA PRO A 268 -11.84 3.92 -18.45
C PRO A 268 -11.80 3.54 -19.93
N ALA A 269 -11.31 4.43 -20.81
CA ALA A 269 -11.11 4.15 -22.22
C ALA A 269 -10.07 3.04 -22.48
N ASP A 270 -9.09 2.90 -21.59
CA ASP A 270 -8.01 1.90 -21.68
C ASP A 270 -8.25 0.66 -20.82
N MET A 271 -9.28 0.68 -19.97
CA MET A 271 -9.72 -0.50 -19.24
C MET A 271 -10.40 -1.52 -20.16
N LEU A 272 -10.30 -2.80 -19.82
CA LEU A 272 -11.15 -3.83 -20.43
C LEU A 272 -12.61 -3.69 -19.95
N PRO A 273 -13.60 -4.21 -20.72
CA PRO A 273 -15.01 -4.12 -20.33
C PRO A 273 -15.30 -4.61 -18.91
N ALA A 274 -14.82 -5.81 -18.55
CA ALA A 274 -15.02 -6.35 -17.21
C ALA A 274 -14.41 -5.47 -16.11
N ALA A 275 -13.23 -4.90 -16.35
CA ALA A 275 -12.55 -4.02 -15.40
C ALA A 275 -13.32 -2.71 -15.17
N ARG A 276 -13.97 -2.15 -16.21
CA ARG A 276 -14.87 -0.99 -16.04
C ARG A 276 -16.05 -1.31 -15.13
N GLU A 277 -16.67 -2.48 -15.31
CA GLU A 277 -17.79 -2.91 -14.45
C GLU A 277 -17.32 -3.16 -13.01
N ILE A 278 -16.14 -3.75 -12.82
CA ILE A 278 -15.54 -3.95 -11.49
C ILE A 278 -15.26 -2.59 -10.82
N LEU A 279 -14.72 -1.61 -11.54
CA LEU A 279 -14.53 -0.25 -11.00
C LEU A 279 -15.87 0.40 -10.64
N ALA A 280 -16.89 0.27 -11.50
CA ALA A 280 -18.23 0.78 -11.21
C ALA A 280 -18.81 0.13 -9.94
N ASN A 281 -18.66 -1.19 -9.79
CA ASN A 281 -19.07 -1.91 -8.59
C ASN A 281 -18.24 -1.51 -7.35
N ALA A 282 -16.95 -1.22 -7.50
CA ALA A 282 -16.11 -0.70 -6.42
C ALA A 282 -16.58 0.67 -5.92
N ILE A 283 -17.06 1.54 -6.80
CA ILE A 283 -17.69 2.82 -6.44
C ILE A 283 -18.98 2.57 -5.63
N VAL A 284 -19.83 1.64 -6.06
CA VAL A 284 -21.05 1.27 -5.33
C VAL A 284 -20.72 0.67 -3.96
N TYR A 285 -19.74 -0.23 -3.92
CA TYR A 285 -19.26 -0.84 -2.69
C TYR A 285 -18.74 0.23 -1.72
N THR A 286 -17.94 1.17 -2.23
CA THR A 286 -17.39 2.26 -1.43
C THR A 286 -18.50 3.11 -0.80
N ALA A 287 -19.49 3.53 -1.59
CA ALA A 287 -20.62 4.31 -1.09
C ALA A 287 -21.40 3.60 0.05
N LYS A 288 -21.49 2.26 0.01
CA LYS A 288 -22.30 1.47 0.95
C LYS A 288 -21.51 0.97 2.17
N ALA A 289 -20.27 0.55 1.97
CA ALA A 289 -19.48 -0.17 2.97
C ALA A 289 -18.36 0.69 3.60
N CYS A 290 -17.85 1.70 2.89
CA CYS A 290 -16.75 2.57 3.38
C CYS A 290 -17.28 3.78 4.17
N THR A 291 -18.28 3.59 5.05
CA THR A 291 -18.98 4.69 5.72
C THR A 291 -18.40 5.08 7.08
N GLN A 292 -17.45 4.30 7.58
CA GLN A 292 -16.84 4.49 8.88
C GLN A 292 -15.36 4.88 8.76
N PRO A 293 -14.85 5.80 9.59
CA PRO A 293 -13.45 6.21 9.54
C PRO A 293 -12.51 5.07 9.94
N ILE A 294 -11.22 5.28 9.70
CA ILE A 294 -10.15 4.39 10.16
C ILE A 294 -10.09 4.36 11.69
N ILE A 295 -9.97 3.16 12.27
CA ILE A 295 -9.73 2.93 13.70
C ILE A 295 -8.22 2.81 13.92
N ALA A 296 -7.56 1.86 13.25
CA ALA A 296 -6.15 1.55 13.36
C ALA A 296 -5.31 2.42 12.42
N ARG A 297 -4.94 3.62 12.88
CA ARG A 297 -4.08 4.53 12.12
C ARG A 297 -2.66 3.98 12.04
N LYS A 298 -2.18 3.70 10.83
CA LYS A 298 -0.79 3.35 10.54
C LYS A 298 0.11 4.54 10.89
N ILE A 299 1.05 4.34 11.82
CA ILE A 299 1.85 5.44 12.39
C ILE A 299 3.02 5.81 11.47
N ASN A 300 3.60 4.82 10.80
CA ASN A 300 4.70 5.01 9.86
C ASN A 300 4.55 4.02 8.70
N GLU A 301 4.82 4.45 7.46
CA GLU A 301 4.68 3.60 6.27
C GLU A 301 5.60 2.36 6.28
N VAL A 302 6.79 2.51 6.86
CA VAL A 302 7.81 1.45 7.00
C VAL A 302 7.94 0.97 8.45
N CYS A 303 6.86 1.04 9.23
CA CYS A 303 6.88 0.47 10.58
C CYS A 303 7.19 -1.03 10.53
N PHE A 304 8.02 -1.49 11.46
CA PHE A 304 8.26 -2.91 11.68
C PHE A 304 6.94 -3.66 11.90
N THR A 305 6.86 -4.88 11.38
CA THR A 305 5.78 -5.85 11.62
C THR A 305 6.42 -7.23 11.74
N ARG A 306 5.82 -8.16 12.49
CA ARG A 306 6.41 -9.48 12.75
C ARG A 306 6.74 -10.29 11.50
N PRO A 307 6.01 -10.20 10.36
CA PRO A 307 6.44 -10.86 9.12
C PRO A 307 7.86 -10.48 8.66
N MET A 308 8.34 -9.29 9.03
CA MET A 308 9.69 -8.82 8.69
C MET A 308 10.80 -9.57 9.47
N ILE A 309 10.46 -10.30 10.54
CA ILE A 309 11.43 -11.16 11.26
C ILE A 309 12.02 -12.22 10.32
N THR A 310 11.22 -12.74 9.39
CA THR A 310 11.70 -13.72 8.40
C THR A 310 12.75 -13.11 7.49
N GLU A 311 12.53 -11.89 7.02
CA GLU A 311 13.51 -11.13 6.24
C GLU A 311 14.76 -10.83 7.08
N SER A 312 14.62 -10.43 8.35
CA SER A 312 15.76 -10.23 9.25
C SER A 312 16.59 -11.50 9.43
N LYS A 313 15.94 -12.67 9.53
CA LYS A 313 16.62 -13.98 9.58
C LYS A 313 17.31 -14.29 8.25
N PHE A 314 16.67 -14.03 7.11
CA PHE A 314 17.27 -14.22 5.80
C PHE A 314 18.55 -13.38 5.66
N LEU A 315 18.48 -12.09 5.99
CA LEU A 315 19.60 -11.15 5.86
C LEU A 315 20.84 -11.56 6.68
N VAL A 316 20.67 -12.27 7.80
CA VAL A 316 21.79 -12.76 8.63
C VAL A 316 22.12 -14.25 8.42
N SER A 317 21.58 -14.86 7.37
CA SER A 317 21.85 -16.26 7.02
C SER A 317 22.95 -16.38 5.96
N GLN A 318 23.59 -17.55 5.86
CA GLN A 318 24.47 -17.84 4.74
C GLN A 318 23.74 -17.80 3.39
N LYS A 319 22.44 -18.16 3.37
CA LYS A 319 21.61 -18.08 2.16
C LYS A 319 21.49 -16.62 1.70
N GLY A 320 21.12 -15.72 2.60
CA GLY A 320 20.98 -14.29 2.29
C GLY A 320 22.30 -13.62 1.92
N TRP A 321 23.40 -13.98 2.57
CA TRP A 321 24.73 -13.51 2.17
C TRP A 321 25.12 -13.93 0.74
N LYS A 322 24.93 -15.20 0.39
CA LYS A 322 25.20 -15.69 -0.97
C LYS A 322 24.33 -15.00 -2.01
N HIS A 323 23.04 -14.85 -1.68
CA HIS A 323 22.08 -14.13 -2.52
C HIS A 323 22.50 -12.67 -2.73
N TYR A 324 22.93 -11.96 -1.68
CA TYR A 324 23.42 -10.57 -1.77
C TYR A 324 24.61 -10.42 -2.73
N ASN A 325 25.63 -11.28 -2.61
CA ASN A 325 26.78 -11.25 -3.52
C ASN A 325 26.37 -11.57 -4.96
N GLU A 326 25.50 -12.55 -5.15
CA GLU A 326 25.01 -12.93 -6.49
C GLU A 326 24.18 -11.81 -7.12
N MET A 327 23.27 -11.18 -6.38
CA MET A 327 22.47 -10.05 -6.86
C MET A 327 23.34 -8.86 -7.27
N ASN A 328 24.37 -8.53 -6.49
CA ASN A 328 25.26 -7.43 -6.84
C ASN A 328 26.01 -7.73 -8.14
N ARG A 329 26.51 -8.96 -8.29
CA ARG A 329 27.19 -9.39 -9.52
C ARG A 329 26.25 -9.40 -10.72
N SER A 330 25.07 -10.00 -10.60
CA SER A 330 24.09 -10.08 -11.69
C SER A 330 23.60 -8.70 -12.11
N SER A 331 23.33 -7.80 -11.16
CA SER A 331 22.93 -6.42 -11.43
C SER A 331 24.02 -5.65 -12.17
N TYR A 332 25.28 -5.82 -11.78
CA TYR A 332 26.41 -5.20 -12.48
C TYR A 332 26.57 -5.73 -13.90
N GLU A 333 26.54 -7.05 -14.09
CA GLU A 333 26.68 -7.65 -15.43
C GLU A 333 25.51 -7.26 -16.35
N SER A 334 24.27 -7.21 -15.83
CA SER A 334 23.11 -6.74 -16.59
C SER A 334 23.27 -5.27 -17.04
N MET A 335 23.74 -4.38 -16.16
CA MET A 335 24.00 -2.97 -16.51
C MET A 335 25.15 -2.82 -17.52
N LYS A 336 26.19 -3.65 -17.38
CA LYS A 336 27.34 -3.71 -18.29
C LYS A 336 26.94 -4.18 -19.68
N GLU A 337 26.11 -5.21 -19.77
CA GLU A 337 25.55 -5.70 -21.04
C GLU A 337 24.69 -4.62 -21.72
N GLY A 338 23.75 -4.01 -20.99
CA GLY A 338 22.92 -2.92 -21.51
C GLY A 338 23.74 -1.72 -21.99
N ALA A 339 24.78 -1.32 -21.24
CA ALA A 339 25.67 -0.24 -21.66
C ALA A 339 26.49 -0.60 -22.90
N ALA A 340 26.94 -1.86 -23.03
CA ALA A 340 27.66 -2.33 -24.22
C ALA A 340 26.75 -2.33 -25.46
N GLU A 341 25.48 -2.74 -25.33
CA GLU A 341 24.50 -2.66 -26.41
C GLU A 341 24.23 -1.20 -26.83
N ALA A 342 24.05 -0.30 -25.86
CA ALA A 342 23.85 1.12 -26.12
C ALA A 342 25.06 1.77 -26.81
N GLU A 343 26.30 1.45 -26.40
CA GLU A 343 27.52 1.90 -27.09
C GLU A 343 27.61 1.33 -28.52
N ALA A 344 27.20 0.08 -28.74
CA ALA A 344 27.19 -0.51 -30.09
C ALA A 344 26.19 0.21 -31.02
N LYS A 345 24.99 0.53 -30.53
CA LYS A 345 24.00 1.35 -31.28
C LYS A 345 24.55 2.72 -31.62
N LYS A 346 25.17 3.39 -30.64
CA LYS A 346 25.82 4.70 -30.79
C LYS A 346 26.93 4.66 -31.84
N ALA A 347 27.80 3.65 -31.78
CA ALA A 347 28.88 3.45 -32.75
C ALA A 347 28.35 3.15 -34.17
N ALA A 348 27.20 2.48 -34.28
CA ALA A 348 26.51 2.23 -35.55
C ALA A 348 25.73 3.44 -36.09
N GLY A 349 25.73 4.59 -35.39
CA GLY A 349 24.99 5.79 -35.78
C GLY A 349 23.47 5.65 -35.66
N GLN A 350 22.99 4.70 -34.85
CA GLN A 350 21.57 4.53 -34.55
C GLN A 350 21.11 5.57 -33.52
N GLU A 351 19.84 5.94 -33.58
CA GLU A 351 19.22 6.80 -32.56
C GLU A 351 19.12 6.03 -31.23
N LEU A 352 19.65 6.62 -30.15
CA LEU A 352 19.57 6.07 -28.81
C LEU A 352 18.24 6.45 -28.18
N ASP A 353 17.52 5.46 -27.67
CA ASP A 353 16.33 5.72 -26.87
C ASP A 353 16.71 6.15 -25.43
N GLU A 354 15.72 6.45 -24.60
CA GLU A 354 15.97 6.87 -23.22
C GLU A 354 16.58 5.76 -22.34
N GLU A 355 16.33 4.49 -22.68
CA GLU A 355 16.89 3.35 -21.94
C GLU A 355 18.37 3.16 -22.29
N ASP A 356 18.74 3.33 -23.56
CA ASP A 356 20.14 3.36 -24.00
C ASP A 356 20.92 4.46 -23.27
N LYS A 357 20.36 5.69 -23.22
CA LYS A 357 20.98 6.81 -22.51
C LYS A 357 21.12 6.52 -21.02
N MET A 358 20.09 5.93 -20.41
CA MET A 358 20.10 5.50 -19.02
C MET A 358 21.24 4.51 -18.77
N TYR A 359 21.34 3.42 -19.54
CA TYR A 359 22.43 2.44 -19.35
C TYR A 359 23.81 3.08 -19.45
N LEU A 360 24.04 3.95 -20.43
CA LEU A 360 25.32 4.65 -20.59
C LEU A 360 25.64 5.56 -19.39
N GLU A 361 24.67 6.35 -18.94
CA GLU A 361 24.85 7.28 -17.82
C GLU A 361 25.10 6.52 -16.51
N TYR A 362 24.21 5.60 -16.14
CA TYR A 362 24.30 4.86 -14.88
C TYR A 362 25.57 4.01 -14.83
N PHE A 363 25.86 3.24 -15.89
CA PHE A 363 27.02 2.37 -15.90
C PHE A 363 28.35 3.15 -15.82
N SER A 364 28.40 4.38 -16.35
CA SER A 364 29.59 5.23 -16.25
C SER A 364 29.98 5.61 -14.81
N HIS A 365 29.05 5.45 -13.86
CA HIS A 365 29.24 5.70 -12.43
C HIS A 365 29.32 4.42 -11.59
N MET A 366 29.21 3.23 -12.20
CA MET A 366 29.27 1.96 -11.50
C MET A 366 30.71 1.43 -11.39
N THR A 367 31.00 0.78 -10.26
CA THR A 367 32.22 -0.01 -10.07
C THR A 367 31.88 -1.48 -10.01
N GLU A 368 32.72 -2.33 -10.58
CA GLU A 368 32.57 -3.77 -10.45
C GLU A 368 32.51 -4.17 -8.96
N PRO A 369 31.44 -4.86 -8.52
CA PRO A 369 31.28 -5.20 -7.13
C PRO A 369 32.29 -6.28 -6.73
N VAL A 370 32.86 -6.13 -5.54
CA VAL A 370 33.67 -7.18 -4.90
C VAL A 370 32.78 -7.93 -3.93
N ASP A 371 32.77 -9.26 -4.02
CA ASP A 371 32.07 -10.13 -3.06
C ASP A 371 32.51 -9.78 -1.63
N VAL A 372 31.54 -9.44 -0.78
CA VAL A 372 31.82 -9.19 0.64
C VAL A 372 31.93 -10.51 1.39
N THR A 373 32.76 -10.56 2.42
CA THR A 373 32.83 -11.73 3.31
C THR A 373 31.56 -11.84 4.15
N TYR A 374 31.24 -13.04 4.63
CA TYR A 374 30.07 -13.23 5.50
C TYR A 374 30.14 -12.37 6.78
N ALA A 375 31.33 -12.17 7.33
CA ALA A 375 31.52 -11.31 8.51
C ALA A 375 31.24 -9.83 8.22
N GLU A 376 31.67 -9.31 7.05
CA GLU A 376 31.36 -7.93 6.64
C GLU A 376 29.88 -7.75 6.34
N HIS A 377 29.27 -8.74 5.69
CA HIS A 377 27.82 -8.78 5.44
C HIS A 377 27.03 -8.69 6.75
N LEU A 378 27.38 -9.50 7.75
CA LEU A 378 26.72 -9.46 9.06
C LEU A 378 26.92 -8.13 9.78
N LYS A 379 28.09 -7.50 9.70
CA LYS A 379 28.30 -6.16 10.29
C LYS A 379 27.43 -5.07 9.66
N GLN A 380 27.04 -5.24 8.39
CA GLN A 380 26.19 -4.30 7.66
C GLN A 380 24.70 -4.55 7.92
N HIS A 381 24.29 -5.82 8.04
CA HIS A 381 22.87 -6.19 8.02
C HIS A 381 22.33 -6.72 9.35
N ALA A 382 23.18 -7.21 10.25
CA ALA A 382 22.74 -7.61 11.57
C ALA A 382 22.38 -6.39 12.42
N ARG A 383 21.44 -6.58 13.34
CA ARG A 383 21.11 -5.58 14.35
C ARG A 383 22.37 -5.18 15.14
N PRO A 384 22.53 -3.88 15.49
CA PRO A 384 23.68 -3.42 16.28
C PRO A 384 23.89 -4.25 17.55
N GLY A 385 25.14 -4.67 17.77
CA GLY A 385 25.54 -5.47 18.93
C GLY A 385 25.46 -6.99 18.72
N LEU A 386 24.71 -7.49 17.72
CA LEU A 386 24.59 -8.94 17.52
C LEU A 386 25.86 -9.57 16.95
N PHE A 387 26.59 -8.86 16.09
CA PHE A 387 27.86 -9.36 15.56
C PHE A 387 28.91 -9.54 16.66
N GLU A 388 28.96 -8.62 17.63
CA GLU A 388 29.86 -8.72 18.79
C GLU A 388 29.52 -9.90 19.69
N LEU A 389 28.25 -10.32 19.73
CA LEU A 389 27.78 -11.45 20.55
C LEU A 389 27.95 -12.79 19.84
N PHE A 390 27.63 -12.87 18.56
CA PHE A 390 27.49 -14.14 17.84
C PHE A 390 28.58 -14.35 16.78
N GLY A 391 29.30 -13.31 16.38
CA GLY A 391 30.23 -13.37 15.26
C GLY A 391 29.53 -13.87 14.00
N THR A 392 30.06 -14.95 13.43
CA THR A 392 29.51 -15.60 12.22
C THR A 392 28.67 -16.85 12.52
N ASP A 393 28.27 -17.08 13.77
CA ASP A 393 27.41 -18.21 14.12
C ASP A 393 25.95 -17.95 13.75
N GLU A 394 25.56 -18.38 12.54
CA GLU A 394 24.22 -18.24 11.99
C GLU A 394 23.11 -18.76 12.92
N GLN A 395 23.34 -19.90 13.60
CA GLN A 395 22.32 -20.50 14.46
C GLN A 395 21.99 -19.61 15.65
N SER A 396 22.99 -18.93 16.23
CA SER A 396 22.77 -17.98 17.32
C SER A 396 21.87 -16.80 16.92
N TYR A 397 21.94 -16.34 15.66
CA TYR A 397 21.00 -15.34 15.15
C TYR A 397 19.59 -15.91 15.01
N MET A 398 19.44 -17.12 14.48
CA MET A 398 18.14 -17.77 14.33
C MET A 398 17.45 -17.92 15.69
N ASP A 399 18.19 -18.46 16.67
CA ASP A 399 17.71 -18.64 18.04
C ASP A 399 17.38 -17.31 18.72
N TYR A 400 18.13 -16.24 18.41
CA TYR A 400 17.84 -14.90 18.92
C TYR A 400 16.49 -14.39 18.40
N TYR A 401 16.25 -14.45 17.09
CA TYR A 401 14.98 -13.97 16.52
C TYR A 401 13.80 -14.83 17.00
N ASP A 402 13.94 -16.16 17.00
CA ASP A 402 12.86 -17.06 17.41
C ASP A 402 12.47 -16.89 18.89
N ARG A 403 13.47 -16.70 19.77
CA ARG A 403 13.23 -16.50 21.20
C ARG A 403 12.61 -15.14 21.53
N ASN A 404 12.94 -14.11 20.74
CA ASN A 404 12.48 -12.74 21.01
C ASN A 404 11.27 -12.32 20.18
N ALA A 405 10.85 -13.11 19.18
CA ALA A 405 9.70 -12.82 18.30
C ALA A 405 8.42 -12.40 19.05
N PRO A 406 8.01 -13.03 20.17
CA PRO A 406 6.82 -12.62 20.92
C PRO A 406 6.92 -11.24 21.61
N TYR A 407 8.14 -10.72 21.76
CA TYR A 407 8.47 -9.51 22.52
C TYR A 407 9.01 -8.39 21.64
N PHE A 408 9.22 -8.64 20.34
CA PHE A 408 9.57 -7.58 19.41
C PHE A 408 8.40 -6.62 19.23
N TYR A 409 8.73 -5.33 19.19
CA TYR A 409 7.81 -4.27 18.80
C TYR A 409 8.52 -3.22 17.96
N GLY A 410 7.77 -2.62 17.04
CA GLY A 410 8.19 -1.41 16.34
C GLY A 410 7.91 -0.21 17.23
N ASP A 411 8.94 0.61 17.48
CA ASP A 411 8.78 1.83 18.26
C ASP A 411 8.43 3.00 17.33
N PRO A 412 7.18 3.50 17.35
CA PRO A 412 6.76 4.60 16.49
C PRO A 412 7.48 5.92 16.75
N ALA A 413 8.15 6.08 17.90
CA ALA A 413 8.97 7.26 18.23
C ALA A 413 10.44 7.09 17.82
N SER A 414 10.82 5.93 17.29
CA SER A 414 12.19 5.65 16.83
C SER A 414 12.53 6.43 15.56
N ASP A 415 13.77 6.89 15.45
CA ASP A 415 14.36 7.36 14.19
C ASP A 415 14.51 6.24 13.14
N LYS A 416 14.44 4.98 13.60
CA LYS A 416 14.46 3.76 12.78
C LYS A 416 13.20 2.93 13.03
N PRO A 417 12.03 3.38 12.53
CA PRO A 417 10.73 2.71 12.77
C PRO A 417 10.62 1.32 12.13
N TRP A 418 11.49 0.99 11.17
CA TRP A 418 11.60 -0.33 10.54
C TRP A 418 12.37 -1.37 11.37
N LEU A 419 13.04 -0.94 12.45
CA LEU A 419 13.92 -1.79 13.25
C LEU A 419 13.24 -2.19 14.56
N GLU A 420 13.25 -3.48 14.86
CA GLU A 420 12.56 -4.04 16.02
C GLU A 420 13.29 -3.79 17.35
N LYS A 421 12.54 -3.48 18.40
CA LYS A 421 13.02 -3.42 19.79
C LYS A 421 12.47 -4.59 20.59
N ILE A 422 13.25 -5.09 21.54
CA ILE A 422 12.77 -6.10 22.49
C ILE A 422 12.12 -5.36 23.65
N ASP A 423 10.85 -5.67 23.91
CA ASP A 423 10.18 -5.29 25.15
C ASP A 423 10.73 -6.16 26.30
N GLN A 424 11.55 -5.55 27.18
CA GLN A 424 12.16 -6.27 28.30
C GLN A 424 11.13 -6.60 29.37
N GLU A 425 10.20 -5.70 29.65
CA GLU A 425 9.18 -5.88 30.67
C GLU A 425 8.22 -7.03 30.29
N ALA A 426 7.76 -7.08 29.05
CA ALA A 426 6.91 -8.17 28.54
C ALA A 426 7.67 -9.51 28.52
N ARG A 427 8.97 -9.48 28.19
CA ARG A 427 9.84 -10.66 28.18
C ARG A 427 10.06 -11.23 29.57
N GLU A 428 10.30 -10.38 30.57
CA GLU A 428 10.44 -10.78 31.98
C GLU A 428 9.16 -11.39 32.54
N LEU A 429 8.00 -10.88 32.13
CA LEU A 429 6.69 -11.46 32.46
C LEU A 429 6.41 -12.76 31.69
N GLY A 430 7.12 -13.04 30.60
CA GLY A 430 6.87 -14.20 29.74
C GLY A 430 5.53 -14.15 29.01
N ILE A 431 4.98 -12.94 28.79
CA ILE A 431 3.69 -12.72 28.12
C ILE A 431 3.94 -11.94 26.83
N ALA A 432 3.53 -12.51 25.69
CA ALA A 432 3.68 -11.86 24.39
C ALA A 432 2.90 -10.54 24.33
N ASN A 433 3.38 -9.58 23.57
CA ASN A 433 2.75 -8.26 23.50
C ASN A 433 1.40 -8.23 22.75
N ASN A 434 1.16 -9.22 21.88
CA ASN A 434 -0.13 -9.49 21.27
C ASN A 434 -0.99 -10.48 22.06
N ASP A 435 -0.66 -10.77 23.32
CA ASP A 435 -1.52 -11.49 24.24
C ASP A 435 -2.21 -10.52 25.20
N ILE A 436 -3.54 -10.51 25.20
CA ILE A 436 -4.35 -9.58 26.00
C ILE A 436 -4.09 -9.73 27.51
N ARG A 437 -3.59 -10.89 27.95
CA ARG A 437 -3.17 -11.14 29.34
C ARG A 437 -2.06 -10.19 29.79
N LEU A 438 -1.28 -9.60 28.86
CA LEU A 438 -0.26 -8.62 29.19
C LEU A 438 -0.90 -7.36 29.80
N LEU A 439 -2.00 -6.87 29.21
CA LEU A 439 -2.72 -5.71 29.75
C LEU A 439 -3.34 -6.03 31.11
N ASP A 440 -3.97 -7.19 31.24
CA ASP A 440 -4.56 -7.63 32.51
C ASP A 440 -3.51 -7.72 33.64
N THR A 441 -2.35 -8.29 33.33
CA THR A 441 -1.20 -8.40 34.24
C THR A 441 -0.66 -7.03 34.60
N ALA A 442 -0.45 -6.16 33.62
CA ALA A 442 0.02 -4.79 33.82
C ALA A 442 -0.90 -3.98 34.74
N ILE A 443 -2.22 -4.10 34.56
CA ILE A 443 -3.21 -3.45 35.43
C ILE A 443 -3.17 -4.02 36.84
N THR A 444 -3.04 -5.34 36.98
CA THR A 444 -2.92 -6.01 38.28
C THR A 444 -1.66 -5.56 39.04
N MET A 445 -0.53 -5.38 38.35
CA MET A 445 0.70 -4.84 38.95
C MET A 445 0.48 -3.41 39.47
N MET A 446 -0.24 -2.57 38.72
CA MET A 446 -0.62 -1.22 39.19
C MET A 446 -1.55 -1.26 40.40
N GLU A 447 -2.49 -2.20 40.47
CA GLU A 447 -3.42 -2.36 41.61
C GLU A 447 -2.72 -2.81 42.89
N LYS A 448 -1.68 -3.65 42.79
CA LYS A 448 -0.87 -4.10 43.93
C LYS A 448 0.01 -2.99 44.52
N GLY A 449 0.42 -2.02 43.71
CA GLY A 449 1.32 -0.95 44.14
C GLY A 449 2.78 -1.40 44.27
N GLY A 450 3.61 -0.53 44.85
CA GLY A 450 5.06 -0.79 44.97
C GLY A 450 5.80 -0.64 43.64
N ASP A 451 6.97 -1.27 43.54
CA ASP A 451 7.87 -1.14 42.38
C ASP A 451 7.24 -1.72 41.10
N GLU A 452 6.45 -2.79 41.21
CA GLU A 452 5.75 -3.43 40.09
C GLU A 452 4.74 -2.49 39.41
N ALA A 453 4.19 -1.50 40.14
CA ALA A 453 3.23 -0.56 39.56
C ALA A 453 3.84 0.32 38.46
N VAL A 454 5.15 0.58 38.52
CA VAL A 454 5.88 1.32 37.46
C VAL A 454 5.91 0.49 36.19
N THR A 455 6.32 -0.78 36.27
CA THR A 455 6.32 -1.72 35.14
C THR A 455 4.92 -1.90 34.55
N GLY A 456 3.90 -2.06 35.40
CA GLY A 456 2.51 -2.15 34.96
C GLY A 456 2.06 -0.90 34.20
N ARG A 457 2.44 0.30 34.65
CA ARG A 457 2.14 1.55 33.93
C ARG A 457 2.84 1.63 32.58
N ILE A 458 4.14 1.31 32.53
CA ILE A 458 4.93 1.31 31.30
C ILE A 458 4.27 0.42 30.24
N LEU A 459 3.92 -0.81 30.60
CA LEU A 459 3.27 -1.75 29.69
C LEU A 459 1.89 -1.26 29.22
N ALA A 460 1.05 -0.78 30.14
CA ALA A 460 -0.28 -0.29 29.80
C ALA A 460 -0.24 0.92 28.86
N GLU A 461 0.67 1.88 29.10
CA GLU A 461 0.81 3.09 28.27
C GLU A 461 1.51 2.80 26.93
N ARG A 462 2.46 1.84 26.91
CA ARG A 462 3.11 1.35 25.68
C ARG A 462 2.12 0.64 24.76
N TYR A 463 1.23 -0.18 25.30
CA TYR A 463 0.34 -1.03 24.50
C TYR A 463 -1.08 -0.50 24.31
N THR A 464 -1.40 0.70 24.81
CA THR A 464 -2.71 1.33 24.58
C THR A 464 -2.58 2.81 24.20
N LEU A 465 -3.71 3.43 23.89
CA LEU A 465 -3.84 4.88 23.69
C LEU A 465 -4.42 5.58 24.94
N LYS A 466 -4.33 4.96 26.11
CA LYS A 466 -4.89 5.50 27.35
C LYS A 466 -3.78 6.02 28.27
N ARG A 467 -4.16 7.04 29.06
CA ARG A 467 -3.31 7.71 30.07
C ARG A 467 -4.09 7.91 31.37
N PHE A 468 -4.71 6.85 31.87
CA PHE A 468 -5.49 6.96 33.10
C PHE A 468 -4.58 7.17 34.32
N SER A 469 -5.03 8.01 35.25
CA SER A 469 -4.27 8.36 36.44
C SER A 469 -4.26 7.22 37.46
N THR A 470 -5.34 6.45 37.57
CA THR A 470 -5.52 5.45 38.63
C THR A 470 -5.67 4.01 38.10
N PRO A 471 -5.21 2.99 38.86
CA PRO A 471 -5.41 1.59 38.49
C PRO A 471 -6.89 1.22 38.32
N THR A 472 -7.78 1.81 39.13
CA THR A 472 -9.23 1.60 39.04
C THR A 472 -9.80 2.02 37.69
N GLN A 473 -9.37 3.16 37.15
CA GLN A 473 -9.81 3.61 35.82
C GLN A 473 -9.33 2.65 34.72
N TRP A 474 -8.08 2.18 34.81
CA TRP A 474 -7.54 1.17 33.89
C TRP A 474 -8.37 -0.11 33.93
N ARG A 475 -8.63 -0.66 35.12
CA ARG A 475 -9.43 -1.87 35.31
C ARG A 475 -10.83 -1.73 34.73
N GLN A 476 -11.53 -0.64 35.06
CA GLN A 476 -12.89 -0.38 34.56
C GLN A 476 -12.92 -0.30 33.02
N TRP A 477 -11.96 0.40 32.42
CA TRP A 477 -11.86 0.50 30.97
C TRP A 477 -11.55 -0.86 30.32
N PHE A 478 -10.58 -1.60 30.87
CA PHE A 478 -10.22 -2.92 30.36
C PHE A 478 -11.39 -3.89 30.47
N ASP A 479 -12.09 -3.91 31.61
CA ASP A 479 -13.22 -4.80 31.82
C ASP A 479 -14.39 -4.51 30.86
N LYS A 480 -14.67 -3.22 30.62
CA LYS A 480 -15.66 -2.76 29.63
C LYS A 480 -15.31 -3.25 28.22
N ASN A 481 -14.04 -3.14 27.84
CA ASN A 481 -13.64 -3.20 26.43
C ASN A 481 -12.95 -4.49 25.98
N ARG A 482 -12.40 -5.31 26.89
CA ARG A 482 -11.51 -6.45 26.55
C ARG A 482 -12.04 -7.41 25.47
N ASN A 483 -13.35 -7.64 25.43
CA ASN A 483 -13.98 -8.54 24.44
C ASN A 483 -14.09 -7.92 23.04
N ASN A 484 -13.86 -6.61 22.93
CA ASN A 484 -13.93 -5.83 21.71
C ASN A 484 -12.56 -5.23 21.34
N MET A 485 -11.47 -5.68 21.99
CA MET A 485 -10.12 -5.22 21.70
C MET A 485 -9.49 -6.07 20.59
N PHE A 486 -8.62 -5.44 19.80
CA PHE A 486 -7.77 -6.10 18.81
C PHE A 486 -6.35 -5.52 18.86
N PHE A 487 -5.36 -6.32 18.44
CA PHE A 487 -3.97 -5.90 18.41
C PHE A 487 -3.54 -5.56 16.99
N THR A 488 -2.97 -4.38 16.79
CA THR A 488 -2.45 -3.92 15.50
C THR A 488 -0.96 -3.62 15.61
N GLU A 489 -0.16 -4.25 14.75
CA GLU A 489 1.27 -3.97 14.59
C GLU A 489 1.45 -2.69 13.78
N ALA A 490 0.74 -2.56 12.66
CA ALA A 490 0.78 -1.36 11.80
C ALA A 490 0.32 -0.10 12.55
N GLY A 491 -0.61 -0.24 13.49
CA GLY A 491 -1.06 0.82 14.40
C GLY A 491 -0.11 1.10 15.57
N GLY A 492 1.15 0.66 15.50
CA GLY A 492 2.19 0.95 16.49
C GLY A 492 2.26 -0.04 17.64
N PHE A 493 1.98 -1.33 17.38
CA PHE A 493 1.91 -2.37 18.40
C PHE A 493 0.96 -1.98 19.53
N LYS A 494 -0.30 -1.68 19.20
CA LYS A 494 -1.32 -1.22 20.16
C LYS A 494 -2.49 -2.20 20.22
N TRP A 495 -3.02 -2.37 21.42
CA TRP A 495 -4.36 -2.86 21.67
C TRP A 495 -5.35 -1.71 21.55
N LEU A 496 -6.19 -1.76 20.53
CA LEU A 496 -7.23 -0.78 20.23
C LEU A 496 -8.61 -1.38 20.51
N VAL A 497 -9.61 -0.53 20.67
CA VAL A 497 -11.01 -0.96 20.83
C VAL A 497 -11.71 -0.84 19.48
N ASN A 498 -12.40 -1.89 19.03
CA ASN A 498 -13.20 -1.87 17.79
C ASN A 498 -14.49 -1.07 17.98
N THR A 499 -14.36 0.25 18.05
CA THR A 499 -15.47 1.17 18.29
C THR A 499 -15.20 2.53 17.67
N TYR A 500 -16.28 3.24 17.37
CA TYR A 500 -16.27 4.64 16.94
C TYR A 500 -16.68 5.61 18.06
N GLU A 501 -16.81 5.11 19.31
CA GLU A 501 -17.04 5.96 20.48
C GLU A 501 -15.88 6.97 20.64
N PRO A 502 -16.18 8.29 20.66
CA PRO A 502 -15.15 9.31 20.81
C PRO A 502 -14.29 9.11 22.07
N GLY A 503 -12.98 9.26 21.91
CA GLY A 503 -12.00 9.13 23.01
C GLY A 503 -11.63 7.69 23.36
N GLU A 504 -12.25 6.66 22.75
CA GLU A 504 -11.82 5.28 23.00
C GLU A 504 -10.44 4.98 22.41
N ASN A 505 -10.19 5.41 21.18
CA ASN A 505 -8.87 5.36 20.53
C ASN A 505 -8.32 6.78 20.35
N ASP A 506 -7.77 7.36 21.42
CA ASP A 506 -7.28 8.75 21.41
C ASP A 506 -5.84 8.83 20.89
N TYR A 507 -5.69 9.13 19.60
CA TYR A 507 -4.38 9.27 18.96
C TYR A 507 -3.64 10.57 19.34
N SER A 508 -4.24 11.49 20.09
CA SER A 508 -3.53 12.70 20.54
C SER A 508 -2.35 12.37 21.46
N VAL A 509 -2.40 11.24 22.17
CA VAL A 509 -1.34 10.79 23.10
C VAL A 509 -0.06 10.29 22.44
N ILE A 510 -0.03 10.21 21.10
CA ILE A 510 1.16 9.82 20.31
C ILE A 510 1.92 11.06 19.83
N LYS A 511 1.30 12.25 19.85
CA LYS A 511 1.89 13.50 19.32
C LYS A 511 2.79 14.24 20.33
N GLU A 512 3.28 13.57 21.37
CA GLU A 512 4.18 14.14 22.40
C GLU A 512 5.60 13.59 22.31
#